data_AF-A0A9P7ALE7-F1
#
_entry.id   AF-A0A9P7ALE7-F1
#
_cell.length_a   1.000
_cell.length_b   1.000
_cell.length_c   1.000
_cell.angle_alpha   90.00
_cell.angle_beta   90.00
_cell.angle_gamma   90.00
#
_symmetry.space_group_name_H-M   'P 1'
#
loop_
_entity.id
_entity.type
_entity.pdbx_description
1 polymer ?
#
loop_
_entity_poly.entity_id
_entity_poly.type
_entity_poly.pdbx_seq_one_letter_code
_entity_poly.pdbx_strand_id
1 'polypeptide(L)'
;MPSFPPSDEPTLDGDCLSLKNIELVDIFSRKRVSLQPHPSHQYPNETLIHHGYLGCSPLFPTVAISICTLAAYRQAHRTCPRFSIQAQCKALCHLHNIPYRPYLNAQFSDAYDIYLEILHRVDVLINQALNRSSPNWRLLNCCPCCFYKLEDEENLALDWLVTMDGNNSLKRWTSSTADGTARKDSRRFRSDYWLDRSTVDRFKDEVRGQTHPTADIDNWQDVEQTDTAPSFTCVDRWRNAGPEQRKRMFSVFDESGIFIAACRHRFILLACDMVKSGELAKYPLAIVDRLLTVYGKNGGCAYDIGCAFAKTLGNSTLGPRVTTGMSRAISV
;
A
#
# COMPACT_ATOMS: atom_id res chain seq x y z
N MET A 1 -13.00 -17.91 -34.37
CA MET A 1 -13.37 -16.60 -33.79
C MET A 1 -14.89 -16.49 -33.84
N PRO A 2 -15.60 -16.39 -32.72
CA PRO A 2 -17.02 -16.07 -32.76
C PRO A 2 -17.16 -14.54 -32.91
N SER A 3 -17.81 -14.13 -33.99
CA SER A 3 -18.23 -12.77 -34.27
C SER A 3 -19.34 -12.36 -33.30
N PHE A 4 -19.09 -11.32 -32.49
CA PHE A 4 -20.14 -10.64 -31.73
C PHE A 4 -21.02 -9.82 -32.69
N PRO A 5 -22.35 -9.77 -32.49
CA PRO A 5 -23.22 -8.90 -33.28
C PRO A 5 -22.95 -7.43 -32.92
N PRO A 6 -23.20 -6.48 -33.84
CA PRO A 6 -23.10 -5.07 -33.52
C PRO A 6 -24.17 -4.74 -32.48
N SER A 7 -23.73 -4.24 -31.32
CA SER A 7 -24.63 -3.60 -30.37
C SER A 7 -25.12 -2.30 -30.99
N ASP A 8 -26.42 -2.19 -31.21
CA ASP A 8 -27.11 -0.92 -31.49
C ASP A 8 -27.00 -0.03 -30.24
N GLU A 9 -25.86 0.64 -30.07
CA GLU A 9 -25.75 1.79 -29.17
C GLU A 9 -26.35 3.01 -29.88
N PRO A 10 -27.20 3.80 -29.20
CA PRO A 10 -27.73 5.02 -29.78
C PRO A 10 -26.57 5.98 -30.05
N THR A 11 -26.35 6.31 -31.33
CA THR A 11 -25.50 7.43 -31.71
C THR A 11 -26.05 8.70 -31.06
N LEU A 12 -25.40 9.15 -29.99
CA LEU A 12 -25.67 10.45 -29.37
C LEU A 12 -25.45 11.52 -30.44
N ASP A 13 -26.49 12.29 -30.76
CA ASP A 13 -26.42 13.43 -31.68
C ASP A 13 -25.21 14.31 -31.34
N GLY A 14 -24.50 14.82 -32.37
CA GLY A 14 -23.29 15.64 -32.20
C GLY A 14 -23.47 16.88 -31.32
N ASP A 15 -24.71 17.35 -31.14
CA ASP A 15 -25.06 18.43 -30.21
C ASP A 15 -25.03 18.00 -28.73
N CYS A 16 -25.22 16.71 -28.43
CA CYS A 16 -25.27 16.14 -27.07
C CYS A 16 -23.88 16.04 -26.41
N LEU A 17 -22.82 15.97 -27.22
CA LEU A 17 -21.42 15.90 -26.75
C LEU A 17 -20.73 17.26 -26.65
N SER A 18 -21.39 18.33 -27.11
CA SER A 18 -20.90 19.69 -26.97
C SER A 18 -20.91 20.12 -25.51
N LEU A 19 -19.73 20.32 -24.96
CA LEU A 19 -19.54 20.73 -23.58
C LEU A 19 -19.67 22.24 -23.48
N LYS A 20 -20.81 22.73 -23.00
CA LYS A 20 -21.08 24.18 -22.88
C LYS A 20 -20.82 24.68 -21.47
N ASN A 21 -20.13 25.82 -21.35
CA ASN A 21 -19.92 26.53 -20.09
C ASN A 21 -19.26 25.68 -18.98
N ILE A 22 -18.26 24.87 -19.36
CA ILE A 22 -17.48 24.06 -18.43
C ILE A 22 -16.43 24.91 -17.75
N GLU A 23 -16.33 24.78 -16.42
CA GLU A 23 -15.27 25.40 -15.66
C GLU A 23 -14.01 24.55 -15.72
N LEU A 24 -12.98 25.06 -16.40
CA LEU A 24 -11.65 24.47 -16.44
C LEU A 24 -10.80 25.04 -15.33
N VAL A 25 -10.23 24.17 -14.51
CA VAL A 25 -9.35 24.51 -13.39
C VAL A 25 -7.95 23.98 -13.69
N ASP A 26 -6.99 24.88 -13.80
CA ASP A 26 -5.57 24.61 -13.92
C ASP A 26 -4.81 25.39 -12.82
N ILE A 27 -3.59 24.99 -12.47
CA ILE A 27 -2.76 25.70 -11.47
C ILE A 27 -2.73 27.22 -11.71
N PHE A 28 -2.56 27.65 -12.95
CA PHE A 28 -2.36 29.08 -13.27
C PHE A 28 -3.57 29.73 -13.94
N SER A 29 -4.60 28.96 -14.31
CA SER A 29 -5.77 29.53 -14.97
C SER A 29 -7.07 28.86 -14.53
N ARG A 30 -8.12 29.67 -14.40
CA ARG A 30 -9.47 29.21 -14.15
C ARG A 30 -10.42 29.95 -15.07
N LYS A 31 -11.12 29.24 -15.95
CA LYS A 31 -11.97 29.85 -16.98
C LYS A 31 -13.15 28.98 -17.33
N ARG A 32 -14.22 29.62 -17.79
CA ARG A 32 -15.39 28.95 -18.37
C ARG A 32 -15.26 28.94 -19.88
N VAL A 33 -15.43 27.76 -20.48
CA VAL A 33 -15.32 27.59 -21.93
C VAL A 33 -16.41 26.67 -22.46
N SER A 34 -16.63 26.73 -23.77
CA SER A 34 -17.36 25.71 -24.50
C SER A 34 -16.39 24.94 -25.38
N LEU A 35 -16.39 23.62 -25.28
CA LEU A 35 -15.50 22.73 -26.02
C LEU A 35 -16.30 21.95 -27.05
N GLN A 36 -15.78 21.91 -28.28
CA GLN A 36 -16.36 21.09 -29.33
C GLN A 36 -15.76 19.69 -29.29
N PRO A 37 -16.60 18.64 -29.41
CA PRO A 37 -16.13 17.27 -29.47
C PRO A 37 -15.44 17.00 -30.81
N HIS A 38 -14.46 16.09 -30.80
CA HIS A 38 -13.94 15.51 -32.03
C HIS A 38 -14.98 14.50 -32.58
N PRO A 39 -15.11 14.29 -33.90
CA PRO A 39 -16.08 13.35 -34.46
C PRO A 39 -15.97 11.91 -33.96
N SER A 40 -14.79 11.51 -33.46
CA SER A 40 -14.56 10.18 -32.90
C SER A 40 -14.91 10.07 -31.41
N HIS A 41 -15.23 11.17 -30.73
CA HIS A 41 -15.54 11.13 -29.31
C HIS A 41 -16.96 10.62 -29.09
N GLN A 42 -17.11 9.67 -28.16
CA GLN A 42 -18.39 9.09 -27.76
C GLN A 42 -18.86 9.61 -26.41
N TYR A 43 -17.93 10.07 -25.56
CA TYR A 43 -18.24 10.55 -24.22
C TYR A 43 -17.67 11.95 -23.95
N PRO A 44 -18.32 12.77 -23.11
CA PRO A 44 -17.83 14.12 -22.82
C PRO A 44 -16.42 14.16 -22.22
N ASN A 45 -16.06 13.15 -21.42
CA ASN A 45 -14.73 13.04 -20.84
C ASN A 45 -13.62 12.77 -21.86
N GLU A 46 -13.94 12.20 -23.04
CA GLU A 46 -12.96 12.06 -24.14
C GLU A 46 -12.61 13.44 -24.72
N THR A 47 -13.62 14.30 -24.89
CA THR A 47 -13.41 15.71 -25.28
C THR A 47 -12.59 16.48 -24.25
N LEU A 48 -12.84 16.27 -22.95
CA LEU A 48 -12.05 16.91 -21.90
C LEU A 48 -10.60 16.44 -21.92
N ILE A 49 -10.36 15.13 -22.01
CA ILE A 49 -9.01 14.55 -22.05
C ILE A 49 -8.25 15.06 -23.28
N HIS A 50 -8.91 15.14 -24.44
CA HIS A 50 -8.33 15.69 -25.65
C HIS A 50 -7.82 17.13 -25.45
N HIS A 51 -8.49 17.91 -24.61
CA HIS A 51 -8.08 19.27 -24.25
C HIS A 51 -7.16 19.34 -23.02
N GLY A 52 -6.73 18.20 -22.45
CA GLY A 52 -5.82 18.12 -21.31
C GLY A 52 -6.49 18.21 -19.93
N TYR A 53 -7.80 17.93 -19.84
CA TYR A 53 -8.58 18.01 -18.60
C TYR A 53 -9.30 16.69 -18.28
N LEU A 54 -9.59 16.47 -17.00
CA LEU A 54 -10.45 15.38 -16.54
C LEU A 54 -11.68 15.97 -15.86
N GLY A 55 -12.87 15.51 -16.30
CA GLY A 55 -14.12 15.92 -15.69
C GLY A 55 -14.28 15.37 -14.28
N CYS A 56 -14.92 16.16 -13.42
CA CYS A 56 -15.23 15.75 -12.05
C CYS A 56 -16.51 14.91 -11.95
N SER A 57 -17.12 14.54 -13.09
CA SER A 57 -18.27 13.62 -13.16
C SER A 57 -18.24 12.85 -14.49
N PRO A 58 -18.82 11.63 -14.54
CA PRO A 58 -18.66 10.75 -15.71
C PRO A 58 -19.50 11.17 -16.93
N LEU A 59 -20.74 11.65 -16.70
CA LEU A 59 -21.71 11.91 -17.77
C LEU A 59 -21.93 13.41 -18.02
N PHE A 60 -21.99 14.22 -16.97
CA PHE A 60 -22.34 15.64 -17.07
C PHE A 60 -21.31 16.49 -16.32
N PRO A 61 -20.05 16.54 -16.78
CA PRO A 61 -19.02 17.32 -16.09
C PRO A 61 -19.36 18.80 -16.23
N THR A 62 -19.39 19.52 -15.11
CA THR A 62 -19.51 20.99 -15.08
C THR A 62 -18.20 21.68 -14.69
N VAL A 63 -17.31 20.91 -14.08
CA VAL A 63 -15.95 21.29 -13.68
C VAL A 63 -15.02 20.22 -14.21
N ALA A 64 -13.87 20.64 -14.74
CA ALA A 64 -12.79 19.74 -15.13
C ALA A 64 -11.45 20.29 -14.65
N ILE A 65 -10.58 19.39 -14.21
CA ILE A 65 -9.27 19.73 -13.65
C ILE A 65 -8.19 19.30 -14.63
N SER A 66 -7.20 20.16 -14.88
CA SER A 66 -6.16 19.85 -15.84
C SER A 66 -5.33 18.65 -15.38
N ILE A 67 -4.90 17.82 -16.34
CA ILE A 67 -4.04 16.67 -16.08
C ILE A 67 -2.73 17.14 -15.43
N CYS A 68 -2.19 18.29 -15.86
CA CYS A 68 -1.02 18.91 -15.27
C CYS A 68 -1.21 19.25 -13.78
N THR A 69 -2.39 19.76 -13.39
CA THR A 69 -2.72 20.05 -11.99
C THR A 69 -2.76 18.77 -11.15
N LEU A 70 -3.40 17.72 -11.66
CA LEU A 70 -3.48 16.42 -10.99
C LEU A 70 -2.09 15.76 -10.88
N ALA A 71 -1.27 15.90 -11.92
CA ALA A 71 0.11 15.42 -11.94
C ALA A 71 1.00 16.16 -10.95
N ALA A 72 0.90 17.49 -10.89
CA ALA A 72 1.62 18.30 -9.91
C ALA A 72 1.22 17.93 -8.48
N TYR A 73 -0.08 17.79 -8.21
CA TYR A 73 -0.57 17.32 -6.91
C TYR A 73 -0.02 15.94 -6.55
N ARG A 74 0.00 14.99 -7.50
CA ARG A 74 0.59 13.66 -7.27
C ARG A 74 2.06 13.74 -6.86
N GLN A 75 2.87 14.60 -7.47
CA GLN A 75 4.27 14.75 -7.07
C GLN A 75 4.42 15.47 -5.72
N ALA A 76 3.64 16.52 -5.46
CA ALA A 76 3.64 17.21 -4.17
C ALA A 76 3.22 16.28 -3.02
N HIS A 77 2.22 15.43 -3.24
CA HIS A 77 1.77 14.45 -2.26
C HIS A 77 2.80 13.33 -2.03
N ARG A 78 3.61 12.98 -3.03
CA ARG A 78 4.71 12.01 -2.87
C ARG A 78 5.82 12.53 -1.99
N THR A 79 6.18 13.81 -2.11
CA THR A 79 7.23 14.44 -1.30
C THR A 79 6.72 14.85 0.08
N CYS A 80 5.45 15.23 0.18
CA CYS A 80 4.78 15.58 1.43
C CYS A 80 3.43 14.86 1.55
N PRO A 81 3.40 13.63 2.11
CA PRO A 81 2.15 12.87 2.29
C PRO A 81 1.10 13.56 3.17
N ARG A 82 1.49 14.60 3.93
CA ARG A 82 0.57 15.43 4.71
C ARG A 82 -0.16 16.49 3.89
N PHE A 83 0.22 16.70 2.62
CA PHE A 83 -0.38 17.68 1.73
C PHE A 83 -1.73 17.17 1.18
N SER A 84 -2.79 17.41 1.93
CA SER A 84 -4.12 16.89 1.62
C SER A 84 -4.75 17.51 0.38
N ILE A 85 -5.73 16.81 -0.21
CA ILE A 85 -6.58 17.33 -1.30
C ILE A 85 -7.22 18.67 -0.88
N GLN A 86 -7.66 18.78 0.38
CA GLN A 86 -8.23 20.02 0.89
C GLN A 86 -7.24 21.19 0.83
N ALA A 87 -5.97 20.95 1.20
CA ALA A 87 -4.93 21.96 1.14
C ALA A 87 -4.66 22.38 -0.31
N GLN A 88 -4.60 21.42 -1.24
CA GLN A 88 -4.48 21.68 -2.67
C GLN A 88 -5.66 22.50 -3.22
N CYS A 89 -6.91 22.12 -2.92
CA CYS A 89 -8.09 22.85 -3.38
C CYS A 89 -8.13 24.27 -2.82
N LYS A 90 -7.74 24.47 -1.55
CA LYS A 90 -7.59 25.81 -0.97
C LYS A 90 -6.49 26.60 -1.68
N ALA A 91 -5.34 26.00 -1.97
CA ALA A 91 -4.26 26.67 -2.69
C ALA A 91 -4.71 27.13 -4.08
N LEU A 92 -5.40 26.27 -4.85
CA LEU A 92 -6.00 26.63 -6.14
C LEU A 92 -6.99 27.80 -5.98
N CYS A 93 -7.86 27.77 -4.98
CA CYS A 93 -8.79 28.87 -4.72
C CYS A 93 -8.07 30.20 -4.44
N HIS A 94 -6.99 30.20 -3.65
CA HIS A 94 -6.20 31.40 -3.39
C HIS A 94 -5.47 31.89 -4.65
N LEU A 95 -4.88 30.98 -5.45
CA LEU A 95 -4.23 31.31 -6.72
C LEU A 95 -5.18 32.00 -7.71
N HIS A 96 -6.47 31.66 -7.67
CA HIS A 96 -7.49 32.24 -8.55
C HIS A 96 -8.31 33.36 -7.89
N ASN A 97 -7.98 33.79 -6.67
CA ASN A 97 -8.71 34.82 -5.92
C ASN A 97 -10.22 34.53 -5.76
N ILE A 98 -10.57 33.30 -5.40
CA ILE A 98 -11.96 32.87 -5.18
C ILE A 98 -12.14 32.21 -3.80
N PRO A 99 -13.35 32.28 -3.22
CA PRO A 99 -13.61 31.60 -1.95
C PRO A 99 -13.61 30.07 -2.13
N TYR A 100 -13.01 29.38 -1.16
CA TYR A 100 -13.06 27.92 -1.11
C TYR A 100 -14.50 27.43 -0.90
N ARG A 101 -14.90 26.45 -1.71
CA ARG A 101 -16.19 25.77 -1.59
C ARG A 101 -15.96 24.29 -1.25
N PRO A 102 -16.62 23.72 -0.23
CA PRO A 102 -16.38 22.34 0.21
C PRO A 102 -16.52 21.28 -0.88
N TYR A 103 -17.45 21.47 -1.83
CA TYR A 103 -17.68 20.52 -2.93
C TYR A 103 -16.47 20.38 -3.87
N LEU A 104 -15.57 21.37 -3.94
CA LEU A 104 -14.36 21.28 -4.77
C LEU A 104 -13.43 20.16 -4.30
N ASN A 105 -13.47 19.80 -3.02
CA ASN A 105 -12.70 18.69 -2.49
C ASN A 105 -13.18 17.35 -3.08
N ALA A 106 -14.51 17.12 -3.09
CA ALA A 106 -15.08 15.93 -3.71
C ALA A 106 -14.79 15.89 -5.21
N GLN A 107 -15.03 17.01 -5.92
CA GLN A 107 -14.74 17.13 -7.35
C GLN A 107 -13.27 16.82 -7.69
N PHE A 108 -12.33 17.34 -6.89
CA PHE A 108 -10.91 17.06 -7.07
C PHE A 108 -10.58 15.60 -6.77
N SER A 109 -11.14 15.04 -5.69
CA SER A 109 -10.95 13.63 -5.34
C SER A 109 -11.45 12.71 -6.46
N ASP A 110 -12.63 12.96 -7.00
CA ASP A 110 -13.23 12.17 -8.08
C ASP A 110 -12.35 12.19 -9.34
N ALA A 111 -11.93 13.38 -9.77
CA ALA A 111 -11.03 13.52 -10.91
C ALA A 111 -9.65 12.88 -10.66
N TYR A 112 -9.14 12.98 -9.43
CA TYR A 112 -7.85 12.40 -9.05
C TYR A 112 -7.87 10.87 -9.01
N ASP A 113 -8.96 10.26 -8.52
CA ASP A 113 -9.15 8.81 -8.54
C ASP A 113 -9.16 8.26 -9.98
N ILE A 114 -9.85 8.94 -10.90
CA ILE A 114 -9.85 8.60 -12.33
C ILE A 114 -8.46 8.80 -12.95
N TYR A 115 -7.77 9.89 -12.63
CA TYR A 115 -6.40 10.10 -13.08
C TYR A 115 -5.46 8.97 -12.64
N LEU A 116 -5.54 8.53 -11.39
CA LEU A 116 -4.75 7.40 -10.88
C LEU A 116 -5.14 6.06 -11.54
N GLU A 117 -6.42 5.85 -11.87
CA GLU A 117 -6.88 4.68 -12.64
C GLU A 117 -6.32 4.67 -14.06
N ILE A 118 -6.34 5.80 -14.76
CA ILE A 118 -5.76 5.93 -16.11
C ILE A 118 -4.27 5.59 -16.07
N LEU A 119 -3.52 6.20 -15.15
CA LEU A 119 -2.09 5.90 -14.99
C LEU A 119 -1.83 4.42 -14.70
N HIS A 120 -2.63 3.80 -13.84
CA HIS A 120 -2.49 2.39 -13.54
C HIS A 120 -2.71 1.51 -14.78
N ARG A 121 -3.76 1.76 -15.56
CA ARG A 121 -4.03 1.01 -16.80
C ARG A 121 -2.92 1.19 -17.82
N VAL A 122 -2.40 2.41 -17.96
CA VAL A 122 -1.25 2.70 -18.83
C VAL A 122 -0.01 1.92 -18.35
N ASP A 123 0.29 1.93 -17.05
CA ASP A 123 1.39 1.14 -16.48
C ASP A 123 1.23 -0.36 -16.75
N VAL A 124 0.00 -0.90 -16.67
CA VAL A 124 -0.29 -2.30 -17.01
C VAL A 124 0.01 -2.59 -18.48
N LEU A 125 -0.45 -1.73 -19.41
CA LEU A 125 -0.19 -1.89 -20.84
C LEU A 125 1.30 -1.80 -21.17
N ILE A 126 2.01 -0.86 -20.55
CA ILE A 126 3.47 -0.73 -20.69
C ILE A 126 4.18 -1.99 -20.18
N ASN A 127 3.80 -2.49 -19.00
CA ASN A 127 4.39 -3.70 -18.45
C ASN A 127 4.11 -4.93 -19.33
N GLN A 128 2.92 -5.03 -19.93
CA GLN A 128 2.62 -6.09 -20.89
C GLN A 128 3.50 -5.98 -22.15
N ALA A 129 3.61 -4.78 -22.73
CA ALA A 129 4.45 -4.55 -23.91
C ALA A 129 5.94 -4.83 -23.65
N LEU A 130 6.40 -4.61 -22.42
CA LEU A 130 7.78 -4.87 -21.99
C LEU A 130 8.01 -6.30 -21.45
N ASN A 131 7.02 -7.20 -21.55
CA ASN A 131 7.06 -8.57 -21.01
C ASN A 131 7.35 -8.63 -19.49
N ARG A 132 6.79 -7.68 -18.74
CA ARG A 132 6.94 -7.53 -17.28
C ARG A 132 5.70 -7.96 -16.49
N SER A 133 4.84 -8.76 -17.10
CA SER A 133 3.55 -9.17 -16.57
C SER A 133 3.56 -10.58 -15.93
N SER A 134 4.70 -11.26 -15.91
CA SER A 134 4.80 -12.58 -15.29
C SER A 134 4.55 -12.52 -13.77
N PRO A 135 4.06 -13.60 -13.14
CA PRO A 135 3.90 -13.64 -11.69
C PRO A 135 5.22 -13.30 -10.98
N ASN A 136 5.15 -12.44 -9.95
CA ASN A 136 6.31 -11.98 -9.17
C ASN A 136 7.40 -11.24 -9.98
N TRP A 137 7.10 -10.76 -11.19
CA TRP A 137 8.09 -10.08 -12.03
C TRP A 137 8.83 -8.97 -11.25
N ARG A 138 8.09 -8.13 -10.51
CA ARG A 138 8.69 -7.06 -9.72
C ARG A 138 9.64 -7.62 -8.66
N LEU A 139 9.22 -8.59 -7.85
CA LEU A 139 10.07 -9.18 -6.82
C LEU A 139 11.38 -9.70 -7.43
N LEU A 140 11.29 -10.41 -8.55
CA LEU A 140 12.45 -10.98 -9.23
C LEU A 140 13.36 -9.94 -9.92
N ASN A 141 12.91 -8.70 -10.11
CA ASN A 141 13.62 -7.72 -10.95
C ASN A 141 13.76 -6.32 -10.33
N CYS A 142 13.17 -6.05 -9.15
CA CYS A 142 13.13 -4.68 -8.60
C CYS A 142 14.49 -4.19 -8.10
N CYS A 143 15.35 -5.11 -7.66
CA CYS A 143 16.69 -4.80 -7.19
C CYS A 143 17.72 -5.53 -8.06
N PRO A 144 18.30 -4.85 -9.07
CA PRO A 144 19.33 -5.46 -9.92
C PRO A 144 20.47 -6.07 -9.11
N CYS A 145 20.95 -5.36 -8.09
CA CYS A 145 22.05 -5.83 -7.23
C CYS A 145 21.71 -7.04 -6.34
N CYS A 146 20.44 -7.43 -6.22
CA CYS A 146 20.05 -8.62 -5.46
C CYS A 146 19.64 -9.79 -6.35
N PHE A 147 19.04 -9.52 -7.51
CA PHE A 147 18.31 -10.55 -8.26
C PHE A 147 18.78 -10.71 -9.70
N TYR A 148 19.73 -9.90 -10.16
CA TYR A 148 20.39 -10.10 -11.44
C TYR A 148 21.72 -10.82 -11.23
N LYS A 149 21.77 -12.11 -11.58
CA LYS A 149 22.98 -12.95 -11.47
C LYS A 149 23.78 -12.92 -12.76
N LEU A 150 25.10 -12.75 -12.67
CA LEU A 150 26.01 -12.86 -13.83
C LEU A 150 26.39 -14.33 -14.08
N GLU A 151 26.76 -14.67 -15.31
CA GLU A 151 27.13 -16.04 -15.70
C GLU A 151 28.31 -16.60 -14.88
N ASP A 152 29.28 -15.74 -14.55
CA ASP A 152 30.49 -16.09 -13.79
C ASP A 152 30.45 -15.60 -12.33
N GLU A 153 29.26 -15.26 -11.80
CA GLU A 153 29.15 -14.80 -10.41
C GLU A 153 29.36 -15.94 -9.42
N GLU A 154 30.24 -15.74 -8.44
CA GLU A 154 30.42 -16.70 -7.35
C GLU A 154 29.12 -16.86 -6.54
N ASN A 155 28.82 -18.08 -6.13
CA ASN A 155 27.65 -18.34 -5.31
C ASN A 155 27.75 -17.63 -3.96
N LEU A 156 26.82 -16.71 -3.72
CA LEU A 156 26.69 -16.05 -2.43
C LEU A 156 26.29 -17.04 -1.34
N ALA A 157 26.77 -16.81 -0.12
CA ALA A 157 26.37 -17.60 1.05
C ALA A 157 24.86 -17.54 1.33
N LEU A 158 24.20 -16.46 0.89
CA LEU A 158 22.75 -16.29 0.90
C LEU A 158 22.33 -15.71 -0.46
N ASP A 159 21.33 -16.32 -1.11
CA ASP A 159 20.78 -15.83 -2.37
C ASP A 159 19.98 -14.54 -2.20
N TRP A 160 19.43 -14.32 -1.01
CA TRP A 160 18.68 -13.11 -0.70
C TRP A 160 18.80 -12.75 0.78
N LEU A 161 18.87 -11.44 1.07
CA LEU A 161 18.94 -10.90 2.42
C LEU A 161 17.97 -9.71 2.55
N VAL A 162 17.07 -9.81 3.52
CA VAL A 162 16.05 -8.79 3.77
C VAL A 162 16.09 -8.27 5.20
N THR A 163 15.59 -7.07 5.41
CA THR A 163 15.27 -6.51 6.72
C THR A 163 13.76 -6.35 6.82
N MET A 164 13.16 -6.67 7.96
CA MET A 164 11.71 -6.57 8.16
C MET A 164 11.42 -5.82 9.45
N ASP A 165 10.38 -4.99 9.45
CA ASP A 165 9.98 -4.22 10.63
C ASP A 165 8.52 -3.71 10.53
N GLY A 166 7.90 -3.47 11.69
CA GLY A 166 6.58 -2.89 11.83
C GLY A 166 6.61 -1.40 12.19
N ASN A 167 5.66 -0.64 11.63
CA ASN A 167 5.45 0.76 11.95
C ASN A 167 4.01 1.01 12.45
N ASN A 168 3.90 1.25 13.75
CA ASN A 168 2.65 1.51 14.48
C ASN A 168 2.15 2.98 14.40
N SER A 169 2.79 3.83 13.59
CA SER A 169 2.40 5.25 13.46
C SER A 169 1.33 5.50 12.39
N LEU A 170 1.18 4.57 11.44
CA LEU A 170 0.27 4.70 10.29
C LEU A 170 -1.09 4.08 10.61
N LYS A 171 -1.85 4.77 11.46
CA LYS A 171 -3.13 4.28 11.98
C LYS A 171 -4.32 4.80 11.20
N ARG A 172 -5.30 3.94 10.92
CA ARG A 172 -6.60 4.31 10.37
C ARG A 172 -7.71 3.96 11.35
N TRP A 173 -8.55 4.93 11.68
CA TRP A 173 -9.69 4.73 12.58
C TRP A 173 -10.66 3.69 12.04
N THR A 174 -11.22 2.88 12.93
CA THR A 174 -12.29 1.95 12.56
C THR A 174 -13.53 2.75 12.17
N SER A 175 -14.24 2.33 11.13
CA SER A 175 -15.48 2.97 10.70
C SER A 175 -16.58 2.99 11.76
N SER A 176 -16.49 2.16 12.80
CA SER A 176 -17.42 2.11 13.94
C SER A 176 -17.24 3.25 14.94
N THR A 177 -16.16 4.03 14.86
CA THR A 177 -15.93 5.18 15.75
C THR A 177 -16.40 6.51 15.14
N ALA A 178 -16.90 6.50 13.91
CA ALA A 178 -17.55 7.64 13.28
C ALA A 178 -19.06 7.41 13.26
N ASP A 179 -19.86 8.42 13.57
CA ASP A 179 -21.35 8.41 13.60
C ASP A 179 -21.99 8.22 12.20
N GLY A 180 -21.50 7.28 11.40
CA GLY A 180 -21.96 7.03 10.04
C GLY A 180 -21.92 5.55 9.68
N THR A 181 -22.72 5.19 8.68
CA THR A 181 -22.66 3.86 8.07
C THR A 181 -21.26 3.61 7.53
N ALA A 182 -20.64 2.50 7.96
CA ALA A 182 -19.33 2.10 7.49
C ALA A 182 -19.35 1.99 5.95
N ARG A 183 -18.60 2.85 5.27
CA ARG A 183 -18.40 2.71 3.82
C ARG A 183 -17.60 1.45 3.57
N LYS A 184 -18.23 0.44 2.96
CA LYS A 184 -17.55 -0.76 2.51
C LYS A 184 -16.61 -0.40 1.36
N ASP A 185 -15.30 -0.37 1.63
CA ASP A 185 -14.30 -0.26 0.58
C ASP A 185 -13.99 -1.65 0.03
N SER A 186 -14.43 -1.93 -1.21
CA SER A 186 -14.17 -3.19 -1.89
C SER A 186 -12.88 -3.18 -2.71
N ARG A 187 -12.15 -2.05 -2.74
CA ARG A 187 -10.93 -1.93 -3.52
C ARG A 187 -9.85 -2.82 -2.91
N ARG A 188 -9.08 -3.46 -3.80
CA ARG A 188 -7.91 -4.25 -3.44
C ARG A 188 -6.65 -3.50 -3.84
N PHE A 189 -5.54 -3.84 -3.22
CA PHE A 189 -4.25 -3.31 -3.61
C PHE A 189 -4.00 -3.63 -5.09
N ARG A 190 -3.66 -2.60 -5.86
CA ARG A 190 -3.33 -2.73 -7.29
C ARG A 190 -1.92 -3.25 -7.54
N SER A 191 -1.07 -3.21 -6.52
CA SER A 191 0.33 -3.59 -6.60
C SER A 191 0.61 -4.89 -5.87
N ASP A 192 1.60 -5.62 -6.35
CA ASP A 192 2.11 -6.87 -5.79
C ASP A 192 3.09 -6.64 -4.63
N TYR A 193 3.13 -5.44 -4.06
CA TYR A 193 3.81 -5.19 -2.78
C TYR A 193 3.03 -5.80 -1.62
N TRP A 194 1.69 -5.77 -1.70
CA TRP A 194 0.84 -6.04 -0.55
C TRP A 194 0.46 -7.51 -0.45
N LEU A 195 0.63 -8.09 0.73
CA LEU A 195 0.02 -9.36 1.09
C LEU A 195 -1.40 -9.11 1.60
N ASP A 196 -2.36 -9.85 1.06
CA ASP A 196 -3.75 -9.77 1.50
C ASP A 196 -3.89 -10.22 2.97
N ARG A 197 -4.86 -9.64 3.68
CA ARG A 197 -5.18 -9.99 5.08
C ARG A 197 -5.39 -11.50 5.26
N SER A 198 -6.09 -12.15 4.34
CA SER A 198 -6.32 -13.60 4.36
C SER A 198 -5.03 -14.42 4.24
N THR A 199 -4.05 -13.93 3.46
CA THR A 199 -2.75 -14.60 3.31
C THR A 199 -1.97 -14.55 4.62
N VAL A 200 -2.01 -13.40 5.30
CA VAL A 200 -1.35 -13.17 6.60
C VAL A 200 -2.03 -13.95 7.73
N ASP A 201 -3.37 -13.96 7.76
CA ASP A 201 -4.13 -14.58 8.84
C ASP A 201 -4.01 -16.10 8.90
N ARG A 202 -3.48 -16.77 7.86
CA ARG A 202 -3.07 -18.18 7.92
C ARG A 202 -2.09 -18.46 9.06
N PHE A 203 -1.26 -17.48 9.42
CA PHE A 203 -0.24 -17.60 10.47
C PHE A 203 -0.69 -17.07 11.84
N LYS A 204 -1.95 -16.63 11.97
CA LYS A 204 -2.45 -15.97 13.19
C LYS A 204 -2.32 -16.84 14.45
N ASP A 205 -2.58 -18.14 14.31
CA ASP A 205 -2.65 -19.07 15.44
C ASP A 205 -1.38 -19.93 15.59
N GLU A 206 -0.33 -19.67 14.80
CA GLU A 206 0.92 -20.43 14.83
C GLU A 206 1.81 -20.10 16.04
N VAL A 207 1.50 -19.03 16.76
CA VAL A 207 2.22 -18.63 17.98
C VAL A 207 1.20 -18.46 19.10
N ARG A 208 0.92 -19.56 19.80
CA ARG A 208 0.17 -19.49 21.07
C ARG A 208 1.06 -18.76 22.08
N GLY A 209 0.64 -17.56 22.49
CA GLY A 209 1.30 -16.85 23.59
C GLY A 209 1.35 -17.76 24.81
N GLN A 210 2.47 -17.76 25.54
CA GLN A 210 2.53 -18.39 26.85
C GLN A 210 1.42 -17.77 27.72
N THR A 211 0.32 -18.48 27.88
CA THR A 211 -0.75 -18.13 28.82
C THR A 211 -0.24 -18.39 30.23
N HIS A 212 0.47 -17.42 30.80
CA HIS A 212 0.50 -17.28 32.26
C HIS A 212 -0.70 -16.42 32.65
N PRO A 213 -1.69 -16.99 33.37
CA PRO A 213 -2.82 -16.21 33.88
C PRO A 213 -2.34 -15.42 35.10
N THR A 214 -1.91 -14.17 34.87
CA THR A 214 -1.84 -13.17 35.94
C THR A 214 -2.63 -11.94 35.52
N ALA A 215 -3.37 -11.42 36.48
CA ALA A 215 -4.55 -10.57 36.32
C ALA A 215 -4.33 -9.26 35.55
N ASP A 216 -5.44 -8.74 35.00
CA ASP A 216 -5.65 -7.41 34.44
C ASP A 216 -4.98 -6.29 35.27
N ILE A 217 -3.73 -5.94 34.95
CA ILE A 217 -3.17 -4.63 35.30
C ILE A 217 -2.30 -4.17 34.12
N ASP A 218 -2.70 -3.05 33.53
CA ASP A 218 -1.97 -2.25 32.53
C ASP A 218 -0.74 -1.63 33.23
N ASN A 219 0.21 -2.47 33.66
CA ASN A 219 1.25 -2.04 34.61
C ASN A 219 2.54 -1.63 33.88
N TRP A 220 2.77 -0.33 33.83
CA TRP A 220 4.06 0.32 33.55
C TRP A 220 5.06 0.18 34.70
N GLN A 221 5.03 -0.93 35.47
CA GLN A 221 5.91 -1.12 36.62
C GLN A 221 7.01 -2.13 36.35
N ASP A 222 8.23 -1.70 36.66
CA ASP A 222 9.44 -2.51 36.70
C ASP A 222 9.26 -3.67 37.67
N VAL A 223 9.29 -4.89 37.13
CA VAL A 223 9.42 -6.09 37.95
C VAL A 223 10.92 -6.38 38.04
N GLU A 224 11.52 -6.13 39.19
CA GLU A 224 12.84 -6.67 39.51
C GLU A 224 12.73 -8.20 39.53
N GLN A 225 13.42 -8.86 38.58
CA GLN A 225 13.55 -10.31 38.60
C GLN A 225 14.54 -10.71 39.70
N THR A 226 14.05 -11.44 40.69
CA THR A 226 14.87 -12.14 41.67
C THR A 226 15.58 -13.33 41.02
N ASP A 227 16.90 -13.39 41.25
CA ASP A 227 17.84 -14.39 40.73
C ASP A 227 17.44 -15.84 41.02
N THR A 228 17.46 -16.69 39.97
CA THR A 228 17.89 -18.09 40.07
C THR A 228 18.46 -18.59 38.73
N ALA A 229 19.79 -18.85 38.72
CA ALA A 229 20.62 -19.54 37.71
C ALA A 229 20.48 -19.15 36.21
N PRO A 230 21.53 -18.59 35.56
CA PRO A 230 21.34 -17.92 34.28
C PRO A 230 21.51 -18.89 33.11
N SER A 231 20.41 -19.37 32.53
CA SER A 231 20.40 -19.50 31.08
C SER A 231 20.09 -18.10 30.54
N PHE A 232 21.11 -17.27 30.33
CA PHE A 232 20.90 -15.97 29.69
C PHE A 232 20.34 -16.20 28.29
N THR A 233 19.03 -16.03 28.11
CA THR A 233 18.47 -16.05 26.78
C THR A 233 18.69 -14.67 26.18
N CYS A 234 18.96 -14.61 24.87
CA CYS A 234 19.15 -13.33 24.17
C CYS A 234 17.98 -12.37 24.42
N VAL A 235 16.76 -12.91 24.64
CA VAL A 235 15.50 -12.19 24.84
C VAL A 235 15.49 -11.43 26.17
N ASP A 236 16.12 -11.97 27.22
CA ASP A 236 16.12 -11.39 28.57
C ASP A 236 16.81 -10.01 28.63
N ARG A 237 17.60 -9.67 27.61
CA ARG A 237 18.27 -8.36 27.49
C ARG A 237 17.40 -7.28 26.85
N TRP A 238 16.26 -7.63 26.25
CA TRP A 238 15.50 -6.71 25.39
C TRP A 238 14.10 -6.44 25.95
N ARG A 239 13.90 -5.22 26.46
CA ARG A 239 12.63 -4.74 27.06
C ARG A 239 11.45 -4.72 26.07
N ASN A 240 11.72 -4.69 24.76
CA ASN A 240 10.71 -4.65 23.71
C ASN A 240 10.11 -6.03 23.36
N ALA A 241 10.64 -7.13 23.92
CA ALA A 241 10.12 -8.49 23.68
C ALA A 241 8.76 -8.78 24.36
N GLY A 242 8.19 -7.82 25.08
CA GLY A 242 6.92 -7.95 25.78
C GLY A 242 5.73 -8.09 24.81
N PRO A 243 4.66 -8.80 25.20
CA PRO A 243 3.53 -9.06 24.30
C PRO A 243 2.72 -7.79 23.99
N GLU A 244 2.92 -7.24 22.78
CA GLU A 244 2.16 -6.09 22.26
C GLU A 244 0.65 -6.36 22.13
N GLN A 245 0.24 -7.63 22.13
CA GLN A 245 -1.16 -8.08 22.08
C GLN A 245 -2.05 -7.45 23.16
N ARG A 246 -1.49 -7.00 24.29
CA ARG A 246 -2.26 -6.49 25.43
C ARG A 246 -2.62 -5.00 25.34
N LYS A 247 -2.12 -4.27 24.33
CA LYS A 247 -2.38 -2.83 24.20
C LYS A 247 -3.80 -2.60 23.66
N ARG A 248 -4.78 -2.38 24.55
CA ARG A 248 -6.20 -2.12 24.23
C ARG A 248 -6.40 -0.99 23.20
N MET A 249 -5.46 -0.05 23.12
CA MET A 249 -5.42 1.07 22.18
C MET A 249 -5.57 0.65 20.70
N PHE A 250 -5.10 -0.54 20.30
CA PHE A 250 -5.14 -0.94 18.89
C PHE A 250 -6.53 -1.32 18.40
N SER A 251 -7.46 -1.69 19.28
CA SER A 251 -8.81 -2.13 18.90
C SER A 251 -9.66 -1.02 18.26
N VAL A 252 -9.26 0.24 18.47
CA VAL A 252 -9.94 1.42 17.95
C VAL A 252 -9.57 1.71 16.48
N PHE A 253 -8.45 1.14 16.00
CA PHE A 253 -7.96 1.31 14.63
C PHE A 253 -8.22 0.05 13.81
N ASP A 254 -8.67 0.20 12.55
CA ASP A 254 -8.81 -0.95 11.65
C ASP A 254 -7.41 -1.42 11.22
N GLU A 255 -6.64 -0.52 10.61
CA GLU A 255 -5.20 -0.65 10.43
C GLU A 255 -4.50 0.09 11.55
N SER A 256 -3.74 -0.64 12.34
CA SER A 256 -2.92 -0.15 13.45
C SER A 256 -1.50 0.23 13.01
N GLY A 257 -1.09 -0.17 11.81
CA GLY A 257 0.19 0.15 11.22
C GLY A 257 0.46 -0.62 9.93
N ILE A 258 1.71 -0.57 9.47
CA ILE A 258 2.21 -1.34 8.33
C ILE A 258 3.41 -2.19 8.74
N PHE A 259 3.53 -3.38 8.18
CA PHE A 259 4.71 -4.23 8.33
C PHE A 259 5.36 -4.43 6.97
N ILE A 260 6.66 -4.15 6.84
CA ILE A 260 7.37 -4.14 5.56
C ILE A 260 8.59 -5.05 5.57
N ALA A 261 8.97 -5.50 4.39
CA ALA A 261 10.27 -6.11 4.12
C ALA A 261 10.99 -5.37 3.01
N ALA A 262 12.26 -5.08 3.21
CA ALA A 262 13.13 -4.45 2.22
C ALA A 262 14.39 -5.28 2.01
N CYS A 263 14.97 -5.22 0.81
CA CYS A 263 16.31 -5.78 0.61
C CYS A 263 17.38 -4.86 1.22
N ARG A 264 18.63 -5.36 1.31
CA ARG A 264 19.80 -4.58 1.76
C ARG A 264 20.04 -3.27 0.98
N HIS A 265 19.53 -3.15 -0.24
CA HIS A 265 19.61 -1.94 -1.08
C HIS A 265 18.38 -1.02 -0.95
N ARG A 266 17.54 -1.24 0.07
CA ARG A 266 16.38 -0.41 0.43
C ARG A 266 15.23 -0.41 -0.57
N PHE A 267 15.17 -1.41 -1.45
CA PHE A 267 13.96 -1.67 -2.24
C PHE A 267 12.96 -2.39 -1.37
N ILE A 268 11.75 -1.84 -1.26
CA ILE A 268 10.63 -2.53 -0.62
C ILE A 268 10.30 -3.77 -1.46
N LEU A 269 10.26 -4.92 -0.82
CA LEU A 269 9.90 -6.19 -1.44
C LEU A 269 8.43 -6.48 -1.16
N LEU A 270 8.02 -6.46 0.10
CA LEU A 270 6.66 -6.82 0.52
C LEU A 270 6.18 -5.89 1.63
N ALA A 271 4.87 -5.76 1.75
CA ALA A 271 4.18 -5.02 2.78
C ALA A 271 2.88 -5.76 3.18
N CYS A 272 2.44 -5.58 4.41
CA CYS A 272 1.10 -5.95 4.84
C CYS A 272 0.59 -4.98 5.91
N ASP A 273 -0.73 -4.83 5.99
CA ASP A 273 -1.34 -4.06 7.06
C ASP A 273 -1.26 -4.80 8.38
N MET A 274 -0.88 -4.10 9.44
CA MET A 274 -1.14 -4.55 10.80
C MET A 274 -2.57 -4.19 11.14
N VAL A 275 -3.38 -5.18 11.51
CA VAL A 275 -4.82 -5.03 11.68
C VAL A 275 -5.18 -5.22 13.15
N LYS A 276 -5.77 -4.18 13.76
CA LYS A 276 -6.28 -4.19 15.14
C LYS A 276 -5.30 -4.74 16.20
N SER A 277 -4.00 -4.65 15.95
CA SER A 277 -2.94 -5.23 16.80
C SER A 277 -1.63 -4.49 16.63
N GLY A 278 -0.71 -4.63 17.59
CA GLY A 278 0.68 -4.27 17.36
C GLY A 278 1.36 -5.26 16.41
N GLU A 279 2.66 -5.39 16.55
CA GLU A 279 3.43 -6.34 15.76
C GLU A 279 3.24 -7.77 16.28
N LEU A 280 2.57 -8.60 15.49
CA LEU A 280 2.35 -10.02 15.77
C LEU A 280 3.23 -10.88 14.86
N ALA A 281 3.66 -12.04 15.35
CA ALA A 281 4.49 -12.97 14.59
C ALA A 281 3.90 -13.40 13.22
N LYS A 282 2.57 -13.31 13.04
CA LYS A 282 1.93 -13.61 11.76
C LYS A 282 2.43 -12.73 10.60
N TYR A 283 2.82 -11.48 10.85
CA TYR A 283 3.29 -10.56 9.81
C TYR A 283 4.64 -10.97 9.23
N PRO A 284 5.71 -11.12 10.05
CA PRO A 284 6.99 -11.60 9.54
C PRO A 284 6.89 -13.04 9.00
N LEU A 285 6.08 -13.93 9.59
CA LEU A 285 5.86 -15.28 9.04
C LEU A 285 5.25 -15.25 7.63
N ALA A 286 4.23 -14.43 7.39
CA ALA A 286 3.59 -14.31 6.09
C ALA A 286 4.52 -13.75 5.01
N ILE A 287 5.35 -12.77 5.38
CA ILE A 287 6.39 -12.25 4.49
C ILE A 287 7.42 -13.33 4.18
N VAL A 288 7.90 -14.05 5.20
CA VAL A 288 8.88 -15.14 5.01
C VAL A 288 8.33 -16.24 4.11
N ASP A 289 7.07 -16.66 4.29
CA ASP A 289 6.41 -17.63 3.41
C ASP A 289 6.45 -17.19 1.94
N ARG A 290 6.15 -15.90 1.68
CA ARG A 290 6.18 -15.36 0.33
C ARG A 290 7.59 -15.29 -0.23
N LEU A 291 8.58 -14.85 0.54
CA LEU A 291 9.99 -14.78 0.12
C LEU A 291 10.54 -16.18 -0.20
N LEU A 292 10.27 -17.17 0.65
CA LEU A 292 10.66 -18.57 0.42
C LEU A 292 10.04 -19.15 -0.85
N THR A 293 8.81 -18.75 -1.17
CA THR A 293 8.09 -19.20 -2.36
C THR A 293 8.67 -18.59 -3.64
N VAL A 294 9.15 -17.34 -3.58
CA VAL A 294 9.65 -16.62 -4.76
C VAL A 294 11.14 -16.86 -4.99
N TYR A 295 11.96 -16.81 -3.95
CA TYR A 295 13.42 -16.84 -4.05
C TYR A 295 14.05 -18.15 -3.59
N GLY A 296 13.27 -19.07 -3.01
CA GLY A 296 13.78 -20.33 -2.48
C GLY A 296 14.34 -20.25 -1.07
N LYS A 297 14.93 -21.36 -0.61
CA LYS A 297 15.26 -21.61 0.81
C LYS A 297 16.54 -20.95 1.31
N ASN A 298 17.46 -20.61 0.40
CA ASN A 298 18.79 -20.09 0.75
C ASN A 298 18.76 -18.57 0.98
N GLY A 299 17.95 -18.14 1.94
CA GLY A 299 17.77 -16.73 2.27
C GLY A 299 18.12 -16.38 3.71
N GLY A 300 18.16 -15.09 4.01
CA GLY A 300 18.29 -14.57 5.37
C GLY A 300 17.38 -13.37 5.61
N CYS A 301 16.94 -13.18 6.86
CA CYS A 301 16.18 -12.02 7.28
C CYS A 301 16.70 -11.44 8.59
N ALA A 302 16.92 -10.12 8.62
CA ALA A 302 17.13 -9.37 9.85
C ALA A 302 15.80 -8.82 10.36
N TYR A 303 15.61 -8.88 11.67
CA TYR A 303 14.37 -8.56 12.36
C TYR A 303 14.68 -8.16 13.80
N ASP A 304 13.85 -7.31 14.40
CA ASP A 304 14.03 -6.93 15.81
C ASP A 304 13.99 -8.18 16.70
N ILE A 305 15.00 -8.30 17.57
CA ILE A 305 15.22 -9.49 18.41
C ILE A 305 15.19 -10.78 17.56
N GLY A 306 15.98 -10.79 16.50
CA GLY A 306 16.01 -11.87 15.51
C GLY A 306 16.12 -13.30 16.10
N CYS A 307 16.85 -13.47 17.21
CA CYS A 307 16.95 -14.76 17.89
C CYS A 307 15.60 -15.28 18.44
N ALA A 308 14.71 -14.41 18.91
CA ALA A 308 13.36 -14.75 19.35
C ALA A 308 12.52 -15.17 18.14
N PHE A 309 12.60 -14.40 17.06
CA PHE A 309 11.89 -14.72 15.83
C PHE A 309 12.38 -16.02 15.20
N ALA A 310 13.67 -16.33 15.25
CA ALA A 310 14.21 -17.61 14.76
C ALA A 310 13.58 -18.81 15.48
N LYS A 311 13.35 -18.72 16.79
CA LYS A 311 12.63 -19.75 17.56
C LYS A 311 11.17 -19.87 17.11
N THR A 312 10.50 -18.74 16.94
CA THR A 312 9.13 -18.69 16.42
C THR A 312 9.03 -19.32 15.04
N LEU A 313 9.92 -18.96 14.12
CA LEU A 313 10.00 -19.49 12.77
C LEU A 313 10.27 -21.00 12.76
N GLY A 314 11.19 -21.48 13.61
CA GLY A 314 11.47 -22.91 13.75
C GLY A 314 10.28 -23.74 14.25
N ASN A 315 9.43 -23.15 15.10
CA ASN A 315 8.23 -23.80 15.64
C ASN A 315 6.98 -23.62 14.76
N SER A 316 7.07 -22.79 13.72
CA SER A 316 5.98 -22.50 12.79
C SER A 316 5.83 -23.60 11.73
N THR A 317 4.76 -23.53 10.93
CA THR A 317 4.60 -24.43 9.77
C THR A 317 5.69 -24.25 8.71
N LEU A 318 6.44 -23.13 8.76
CA LEU A 318 7.56 -22.84 7.88
C LEU A 318 8.88 -23.47 8.34
N GLY A 319 8.97 -23.96 9.58
CA GLY A 319 10.20 -24.54 10.14
C GLY A 319 10.89 -25.55 9.21
N PRO A 320 10.18 -26.53 8.62
CA PRO A 320 10.77 -27.50 7.68
C PRO A 320 11.28 -26.90 6.35
N ARG A 321 10.86 -25.70 6.00
CA ARG A 321 11.26 -25.00 4.77
C ARG A 321 12.49 -24.10 4.96
N VAL A 322 12.81 -23.78 6.20
CA VAL A 322 13.86 -22.85 6.59
C VAL A 322 15.13 -23.65 6.88
N THR A 323 16.19 -23.43 6.11
CA THR A 323 17.50 -24.03 6.39
C THR A 323 18.19 -23.29 7.54
N THR A 324 19.07 -23.98 8.28
CA THR A 324 19.79 -23.44 9.45
C THR A 324 20.51 -22.11 9.19
N GLY A 325 20.88 -21.80 7.94
CA GLY A 325 21.50 -20.51 7.54
C GLY A 325 20.57 -19.30 7.57
N MET A 326 19.26 -19.51 7.43
CA MET A 326 18.25 -18.45 7.44
C MET A 326 17.99 -17.92 8.86
N SER A 327 18.35 -18.72 9.88
CA SER A 327 18.36 -18.37 11.31
C SER A 327 19.47 -17.40 11.70
N ARG A 328 20.26 -16.88 10.74
CA ARG A 328 21.12 -15.71 10.96
C ARG A 328 20.27 -14.45 11.00
N ALA A 329 19.36 -14.41 11.96
CA ALA A 329 18.63 -13.23 12.30
C ALA A 329 19.63 -12.29 12.99
N ILE A 330 20.18 -11.38 12.20
CA ILE A 330 21.12 -10.37 12.68
C ILE A 330 20.28 -9.40 13.53
N SER A 331 20.48 -9.43 14.84
CA SER A 331 19.94 -8.40 15.73
C SER A 331 20.55 -7.06 15.32
N VAL A 332 19.70 -6.06 15.08
CA VAL A 332 20.12 -4.68 14.78
C VAL A 332 20.29 -3.91 16.08
#